data_AF-A0A7C0U794-F1
#
_entry.id   AF-A0A7C0U794-F1
#
_cell.length_a   1.000
_cell.length_b   1.000
_cell.length_c   1.000
_cell.angle_alpha   90.00
_cell.angle_beta   90.00
_cell.angle_gamma   90.00
#
_symmetry.space_group_name_H-M   'P 1'
#
loop_
_entity.id
_entity.type
_entity.pdbx_description
1 polymer ?
#
loop_
_entity_poly.entity_id
_entity_poly.type
_entity_poly.pdbx_seq_one_letter_code
_entity_poly.pdbx_strand_id
1 'polypeptide(L)'
;MLVQKATLDRRGPLLVGERRADLETPVSLFMKLRPLGANVLLESAQEGRYWGRYSFIAFGEPCFTFDQADDQAWEEMRRFLWEEWCASVPGLPPFQGGLVGHISYDAVTHLEPVSLPERDLMGAPQMAFLRADSLVVLDNLKGTLFLMTRDPKREAWVQEVEERLNSPLEDVSQDEEVPQIASSTFSPEGYKAAVRQAVEYIRDGDVIQVVLAQILTIPSSRDPFALYRALRH
;
A
#
# COMPACT_ATOMS: atom_id res chain seq x y z
N MET A 1 13.64 -7.10 27.01
CA MET A 1 14.32 -6.98 25.70
C MET A 1 14.98 -8.33 25.39
N LEU A 2 14.21 -9.25 24.81
CA LEU A 2 14.72 -10.55 24.36
C LEU A 2 14.93 -10.41 22.85
N VAL A 3 16.16 -10.12 22.44
CA VAL A 3 16.56 -10.23 21.03
C VAL A 3 16.65 -11.72 20.73
N GLN A 4 15.53 -12.34 20.36
CA GLN A 4 15.59 -13.66 19.72
C GLN A 4 16.15 -13.45 18.31
N LYS A 5 17.47 -13.57 18.19
CA LYS A 5 18.13 -13.77 16.90
C LYS A 5 17.57 -15.07 16.32
N ALA A 6 16.56 -14.99 15.46
CA ALA A 6 16.12 -16.10 14.66
C ALA A 6 17.28 -16.46 13.72
N THR A 7 18.03 -17.49 14.10
CA THR A 7 19.15 -18.06 13.35
C THR A 7 18.59 -18.85 12.16
N LEU A 8 18.25 -18.17 11.06
CA LEU A 8 17.83 -18.80 9.81
C LEU A 8 18.34 -17.94 8.64
N ASP A 9 19.56 -18.25 8.21
CA ASP A 9 20.25 -17.65 7.06
C ASP A 9 20.46 -16.13 7.15
N ARG A 10 21.50 -15.59 6.52
CA ARG A 10 21.87 -14.16 6.60
C ARG A 10 20.86 -13.20 5.94
N ARG A 11 19.66 -13.67 5.59
CA ARG A 11 18.65 -12.96 4.78
C ARG A 11 17.25 -12.92 5.41
N GLY A 12 16.98 -13.63 6.49
CA GLY A 12 15.66 -13.62 7.13
C GLY A 12 15.36 -12.30 7.88
N PRO A 13 14.08 -11.90 8.01
CA PRO A 13 13.68 -10.78 8.85
C PRO A 13 13.99 -11.06 10.31
N LEU A 14 14.60 -10.08 10.97
CA LEU A 14 14.93 -10.13 12.38
C LEU A 14 13.77 -9.51 13.16
N LEU A 15 13.17 -10.27 14.07
CA LEU A 15 12.38 -9.69 15.14
C LEU A 15 13.34 -8.99 16.10
N VAL A 16 13.24 -7.66 16.17
CA VAL A 16 14.14 -6.82 16.97
C VAL A 16 13.47 -6.22 18.20
N GLY A 17 12.13 -6.25 18.25
CA GLY A 17 11.36 -5.84 19.41
C GLY A 17 9.93 -6.36 19.41
N GLU A 18 9.38 -6.58 20.60
CA GLU A 18 7.98 -6.92 20.83
C GLU A 18 7.49 -6.16 22.07
N ARG A 19 6.34 -5.48 21.96
CA ARG A 19 5.73 -4.77 23.10
C ARG A 19 4.21 -4.81 23.08
N ARG A 20 3.60 -4.55 24.23
CA ARG A 20 2.16 -4.32 24.35
C ARG A 20 1.81 -2.94 23.75
N ALA A 21 0.69 -2.88 23.05
CA ALA A 21 0.19 -1.72 22.32
C ALA A 21 -1.34 -1.65 22.34
N ASP A 22 -1.96 -1.97 23.48
CA ASP A 22 -3.40 -1.96 23.70
C ASP A 22 -4.04 -0.56 23.66
N LEU A 23 -3.23 0.50 23.77
CA LEU A 23 -3.66 1.89 23.63
C LEU A 23 -3.36 2.48 22.25
N GLU A 24 -2.81 1.70 21.33
CA GLU A 24 -2.42 2.16 20.00
C GLU A 24 -3.44 1.74 18.95
N THR A 25 -3.56 2.55 17.92
CA THR A 25 -4.31 2.25 16.70
C THR A 25 -3.34 2.31 15.51
N PRO A 26 -3.62 1.63 14.38
CA PRO A 26 -2.79 1.75 13.19
C PRO A 26 -2.59 3.20 12.74
N VAL A 27 -3.63 4.03 12.88
CA VAL A 27 -3.60 5.46 12.55
C VAL A 27 -2.67 6.23 13.50
N SER A 28 -2.78 6.04 14.82
CA SER A 28 -1.90 6.72 15.79
C SER A 28 -0.44 6.33 15.58
N LEU A 29 -0.17 5.04 15.36
CA LEU A 29 1.16 4.52 15.08
C LEU A 29 1.73 5.16 13.82
N PHE A 30 0.97 5.18 12.71
CA PHE A 30 1.45 5.77 11.47
C PHE A 30 1.76 7.26 11.65
N MET A 31 0.90 8.03 12.32
CA MET A 31 1.16 9.45 12.61
C MET A 31 2.44 9.68 13.41
N LYS A 32 2.66 8.90 14.48
CA LYS A 32 3.88 9.01 15.31
C LYS A 32 5.15 8.71 14.52
N LEU A 33 5.07 7.76 13.60
CA LEU A 33 6.20 7.19 12.87
C LEU A 33 6.48 7.87 11.52
N ARG A 34 5.54 8.64 10.96
CA ARG A 34 5.75 9.42 9.72
C ARG A 34 7.02 10.29 9.77
N PRO A 35 7.32 11.02 10.86
CA PRO A 35 8.55 11.81 10.94
C PRO A 35 9.85 11.01 10.94
N LEU A 36 9.80 9.69 11.20
CA LEU A 36 10.93 8.77 11.05
C LEU A 36 11.00 8.13 9.67
N GLY A 37 10.16 8.55 8.72
CA GLY A 37 10.15 8.04 7.36
C GLY A 37 9.18 6.88 7.12
N ALA A 38 8.22 6.61 8.01
CA ALA A 38 7.13 5.68 7.69
C ALA A 38 6.31 6.24 6.52
N ASN A 39 6.18 5.45 5.45
CA ASN A 39 5.59 5.89 4.18
C ASN A 39 4.57 4.90 3.60
N VAL A 40 4.30 3.80 4.29
CA VAL A 40 3.26 2.83 3.94
C VAL A 40 2.44 2.49 5.17
N LEU A 41 1.12 2.48 5.01
CA LEU A 41 0.18 1.88 5.95
C LEU A 41 -0.70 0.88 5.18
N LEU A 42 -0.68 -0.38 5.59
CA LEU A 42 -1.57 -1.42 5.10
C LEU A 42 -2.49 -1.86 6.24
N GLU A 43 -3.77 -1.55 6.11
CA GLU A 43 -4.83 -2.09 6.95
C GLU A 43 -5.70 -3.02 6.12
N SER A 44 -6.25 -4.07 6.75
CA SER A 44 -7.25 -4.93 6.12
C SER A 44 -8.59 -4.66 6.81
N ALA A 45 -9.63 -4.37 6.04
CA ALA A 45 -10.99 -4.27 6.54
C ALA A 45 -11.84 -5.32 5.84
N GLN A 46 -12.42 -6.24 6.60
CA GLN A 46 -13.35 -7.24 6.08
C GLN A 46 -14.77 -6.74 6.31
N GLU A 47 -15.50 -6.51 5.20
CA GLU A 47 -16.93 -6.14 5.18
C GLU A 47 -17.32 -4.95 6.09
N GLY A 48 -16.41 -3.98 6.27
CA GLY A 48 -16.64 -2.75 7.03
C GLY A 48 -16.94 -2.93 8.53
N ARG A 49 -16.90 -4.17 9.05
CA ARG A 49 -17.23 -4.49 10.45
C ARG A 49 -16.07 -5.07 11.25
N TYR A 50 -15.12 -5.72 10.59
CA TYR A 50 -13.98 -6.33 11.26
C TYR A 50 -12.68 -5.88 10.62
N TRP A 51 -11.80 -5.28 11.43
CA TRP A 51 -10.42 -5.04 11.04
C TRP A 51 -9.69 -6.37 11.03
N GLY A 52 -8.89 -6.58 9.99
CA GLY A 52 -7.97 -7.70 9.89
C GLY A 52 -7.03 -7.71 11.10
N ARG A 53 -6.59 -8.91 11.46
CA ARG A 53 -5.77 -9.11 12.65
C ARG A 53 -4.50 -8.25 12.66
N TYR A 54 -3.91 -8.01 11.50
CA TYR A 54 -2.66 -7.27 11.39
C TYR A 54 -2.82 -5.98 10.60
N SER A 55 -2.17 -4.92 11.09
CA SER A 55 -1.90 -3.70 10.33
C SER A 55 -0.39 -3.51 10.21
N PHE A 56 0.08 -3.12 9.02
CA PHE A 56 1.50 -3.02 8.71
C PHE A 56 1.87 -1.58 8.43
N ILE A 57 2.90 -1.08 9.11
CA ILE A 57 3.54 0.20 8.82
C ILE A 57 4.93 -0.11 8.31
N ALA A 58 5.25 0.35 7.09
CA ALA A 58 6.56 0.13 6.51
C ALA A 58 7.35 1.43 6.37
N PHE A 59 8.65 1.27 6.48
CA PHE A 59 9.68 2.25 6.18
C PHE A 59 10.43 1.70 4.98
N GLY A 60 10.07 2.18 3.80
CA GLY A 60 10.69 1.69 2.57
C GLY A 60 11.28 2.78 1.71
N GLU A 61 12.21 2.37 0.86
CA GLU A 61 12.83 3.22 -0.15
C GLU A 61 12.34 2.78 -1.52
N PRO A 62 11.96 3.72 -2.42
CA PRO A 62 11.67 3.37 -3.80
C PRO A 62 12.82 2.57 -4.41
N CYS A 63 12.52 1.43 -5.01
CA CYS A 63 13.53 0.53 -5.57
C CYS A 63 13.28 0.21 -7.04
N PHE A 64 12.02 0.23 -7.48
CA PHE A 64 11.64 0.03 -8.88
C PHE A 64 10.58 1.05 -9.27
N THR A 65 10.79 1.72 -10.39
CA THR A 65 9.80 2.57 -11.06
C THR A 65 9.95 2.36 -12.56
N PHE A 66 8.92 1.85 -13.20
CA PHE A 66 8.90 1.59 -14.63
C PHE A 66 7.67 2.25 -15.25
N ASP A 67 7.91 3.13 -16.24
CA ASP A 67 6.84 3.76 -17.01
C ASP A 67 6.11 2.75 -17.91
N GLN A 68 6.76 1.64 -18.26
CA GLN A 68 6.18 0.53 -19.01
C GLN A 68 6.52 -0.81 -18.34
N ALA A 69 5.53 -1.70 -18.26
CA ALA A 69 5.70 -3.06 -17.72
C ALA A 69 6.21 -4.02 -18.81
N ASP A 70 7.35 -3.73 -19.41
CA ASP A 70 7.97 -4.53 -20.47
C ASP A 70 8.75 -5.75 -19.94
N ASP A 71 9.31 -6.55 -20.86
CA ASP A 71 10.10 -7.75 -20.52
C ASP A 71 11.25 -7.43 -19.56
N GLN A 72 11.90 -6.27 -19.72
CA GLN A 72 13.00 -5.87 -18.86
C GLN A 72 12.51 -5.58 -17.44
N ALA A 73 11.43 -4.82 -17.29
CA ALA A 73 10.83 -4.51 -15.99
C ALA A 73 10.45 -5.79 -15.22
N TRP A 74 9.83 -6.76 -15.90
CA TRP A 74 9.45 -8.04 -15.30
C TRP A 74 10.65 -8.90 -14.92
N GLU A 75 11.68 -8.95 -15.76
CA GLU A 75 12.89 -9.73 -15.48
C GLU A 75 13.68 -9.14 -14.30
N GLU A 76 13.79 -7.81 -14.22
CA GLU A 76 14.43 -7.14 -13.09
C GLU A 76 13.71 -7.42 -11.76
N MET A 77 12.38 -7.31 -11.75
CA MET A 77 11.56 -7.60 -10.57
C MET A 77 11.63 -9.09 -10.18
N ARG A 78 11.58 -10.00 -11.16
CA ARG A 78 11.70 -11.45 -10.94
C ARG A 78 13.06 -11.81 -10.33
N ARG A 79 14.15 -11.27 -10.88
CA ARG A 79 15.50 -11.47 -10.35
C ARG A 79 15.61 -10.98 -8.91
N PHE A 80 15.11 -9.77 -8.62
CA PHE A 80 15.11 -9.22 -7.26
C PHE A 80 14.34 -10.12 -6.29
N LEU A 81 13.10 -10.49 -6.63
CA LEU A 81 12.28 -11.35 -5.78
C LEU A 81 12.94 -12.70 -5.52
N TRP A 82 13.64 -13.26 -6.51
CA TRP A 82 14.38 -14.52 -6.36
C TRP A 82 15.60 -14.37 -5.44
N GLU A 83 16.39 -13.32 -5.62
CA GLU A 83 17.58 -13.05 -4.81
C GLU A 83 17.26 -12.71 -3.35
N GLU A 84 16.17 -11.97 -3.14
CA GLU A 84 15.71 -11.50 -1.83
C GLU A 84 14.75 -12.48 -1.14
N TRP A 85 14.38 -13.58 -1.81
CA TRP A 85 13.50 -14.59 -1.24
C TRP A 85 14.08 -15.15 0.06
N CYS A 86 13.23 -15.23 1.09
CA CYS A 86 13.54 -15.90 2.34
C CYS A 86 12.32 -16.68 2.83
N ALA A 87 12.56 -17.79 3.52
CA ALA A 87 11.51 -18.49 4.24
C ALA A 87 10.89 -17.59 5.32
N SER A 88 9.57 -17.61 5.45
CA SER A 88 8.88 -16.92 6.53
C SER A 88 9.21 -17.56 7.87
N VAL A 89 9.40 -16.75 8.90
CA VAL A 89 9.64 -17.24 10.26
C VAL A 89 8.28 -17.58 10.90
N PRO A 90 8.05 -18.83 11.33
CA PRO A 90 6.80 -19.20 12.00
C PRO A 90 6.58 -18.40 13.28
N GLY A 91 5.33 -18.02 13.53
CA GLY A 91 4.94 -17.27 14.74
C GLY A 91 5.04 -15.74 14.61
N LEU A 92 5.72 -15.23 13.57
CA LEU A 92 5.72 -13.80 13.24
C LEU A 92 4.51 -13.43 12.34
N PRO A 93 4.20 -12.12 12.20
CA PRO A 93 3.19 -11.66 11.26
C PRO A 93 3.40 -12.17 9.82
N PRO A 94 2.35 -12.23 8.98
CA PRO A 94 2.41 -12.88 7.67
C PRO A 94 3.24 -12.11 6.64
N PHE A 95 3.26 -10.78 6.72
CA PHE A 95 4.14 -9.94 5.90
C PHE A 95 5.37 -9.57 6.72
N GLN A 96 6.55 -10.04 6.25
CA GLN A 96 7.81 -9.94 6.98
C GLN A 96 8.89 -9.18 6.18
N GLY A 97 8.46 -8.38 5.21
CA GLY A 97 9.32 -7.59 4.33
C GLY A 97 9.19 -7.98 2.86
N GLY A 98 9.90 -7.27 1.98
CA GLY A 98 9.81 -7.43 0.53
C GLY A 98 9.36 -6.16 -0.17
N LEU A 99 8.60 -6.30 -1.25
CA LEU A 99 8.12 -5.18 -2.07
C LEU A 99 6.69 -4.79 -1.70
N VAL A 100 6.44 -3.49 -1.60
CA VAL A 100 5.10 -2.91 -1.55
C VAL A 100 4.98 -1.91 -2.67
N GLY A 101 3.86 -1.88 -3.38
CA GLY A 101 3.73 -1.03 -4.55
C GLY A 101 2.48 -1.33 -5.36
N HIS A 102 2.51 -0.97 -6.63
CA HIS A 102 1.42 -1.22 -7.56
C HIS A 102 1.92 -1.65 -8.93
N ILE A 103 1.01 -2.30 -9.64
CA ILE A 103 1.07 -2.56 -11.08
C ILE A 103 -0.21 -1.94 -11.65
N SER A 104 -0.09 -1.03 -12.60
CA SER A 104 -1.22 -0.33 -13.19
C SER A 104 -2.02 -1.27 -14.10
N TYR A 105 -3.26 -0.89 -14.38
CA TYR A 105 -4.10 -1.62 -15.34
C TYR A 105 -3.42 -1.73 -16.72
N ASP A 106 -2.73 -0.67 -17.15
CA ASP A 106 -2.10 -0.55 -18.47
C ASP A 106 -1.00 -1.59 -18.72
N ALA A 107 -0.44 -2.18 -17.66
CA ALA A 107 0.48 -3.33 -17.75
C ALA A 107 -0.16 -4.55 -18.44
N VAL A 108 -1.50 -4.60 -18.57
CA VAL A 108 -2.21 -5.63 -19.33
C VAL A 108 -1.76 -5.70 -20.79
N THR A 109 -1.27 -4.59 -21.37
CA THR A 109 -0.73 -4.54 -22.75
C THR A 109 0.47 -5.45 -22.98
N HIS A 110 1.16 -5.82 -21.91
CA HIS A 110 2.24 -6.81 -21.97
C HIS A 110 1.71 -8.25 -22.05
N LEU A 111 0.52 -8.49 -21.49
CA LEU A 111 -0.09 -9.82 -21.38
C LEU A 111 -1.04 -10.13 -22.54
N GLU A 112 -1.76 -9.11 -23.02
CA GLU A 112 -2.81 -9.24 -24.02
C GLU A 112 -2.63 -8.20 -25.13
N PRO A 113 -2.98 -8.52 -26.39
CA PRO A 113 -2.85 -7.61 -27.52
C PRO A 113 -3.99 -6.58 -27.53
N VAL A 114 -4.06 -5.74 -26.49
CA VAL A 114 -5.04 -4.67 -26.33
C VAL A 114 -4.40 -3.31 -26.57
N SER A 115 -5.19 -2.38 -27.08
CA SER A 115 -4.75 -0.99 -27.27
C SER A 115 -5.24 -0.12 -26.11
N LEU A 116 -4.37 0.76 -25.61
CA LEU A 116 -4.73 1.78 -24.65
C LEU A 116 -5.22 3.05 -25.36
N PRO A 117 -6.05 3.87 -24.70
CA PRO A 117 -6.33 5.22 -25.18
C PRO A 117 -5.03 6.03 -25.38
N GLU A 118 -4.97 6.85 -26.43
CA GLU A 118 -3.77 7.67 -26.71
C GLU A 118 -3.42 8.67 -25.59
N ARG A 119 -4.42 9.06 -24.79
CA ARG A 119 -4.26 10.06 -23.74
C ARG A 119 -4.08 9.38 -22.38
N ASP A 120 -2.88 9.48 -21.83
CA ASP A 120 -2.64 9.22 -20.41
C ASP A 120 -3.24 10.35 -19.55
N LEU A 121 -4.12 9.96 -18.64
CA LEU A 121 -4.82 10.87 -17.72
C LEU A 121 -4.23 10.86 -16.31
N MET A 122 -3.43 9.85 -15.96
CA MET A 122 -2.95 9.63 -14.60
C MET A 122 -1.46 10.01 -14.46
N GLY A 123 -0.66 9.90 -15.53
CA GLY A 123 0.76 10.23 -15.49
C GLY A 123 1.56 9.35 -14.52
N ALA A 124 1.00 8.19 -14.16
CA ALA A 124 1.58 7.28 -13.17
C ALA A 124 2.39 6.18 -13.87
N PRO A 125 3.51 5.73 -13.28
CA PRO A 125 4.28 4.62 -13.82
C PRO A 125 3.41 3.36 -13.90
N GLN A 126 3.66 2.48 -14.87
CA GLN A 126 2.96 1.20 -14.93
C GLN A 126 3.33 0.27 -13.77
N MET A 127 4.54 0.40 -13.22
CA MET A 127 4.98 -0.35 -12.04
C MET A 127 5.78 0.55 -11.12
N ALA A 128 5.44 0.57 -9.83
CA ALA A 128 6.25 1.27 -8.83
C ALA A 128 6.24 0.52 -7.50
N PHE A 129 7.43 0.25 -6.97
CA PHE A 129 7.62 -0.53 -5.74
C PHE A 129 8.69 0.09 -4.83
N LEU A 130 8.40 0.08 -3.53
CA LEU A 130 9.34 0.34 -2.46
C LEU A 130 9.74 -0.97 -1.77
N ARG A 131 10.99 -1.02 -1.32
CA ARG A 131 11.54 -2.11 -0.51
C ARG A 131 11.19 -1.86 0.96
N ALA A 132 10.29 -2.65 1.51
CA ALA A 132 9.69 -2.50 2.84
C ALA A 132 10.37 -3.43 3.87
N ASP A 133 11.66 -3.23 4.12
CA ASP A 133 12.45 -4.15 4.96
C ASP A 133 12.48 -3.79 6.44
N SER A 134 11.92 -2.65 6.84
CA SER A 134 11.68 -2.29 8.24
C SER A 134 10.20 -2.05 8.46
N LEU A 135 9.64 -2.78 9.41
CA LEU A 135 8.21 -2.89 9.65
C LEU A 135 7.89 -2.67 11.12
N VAL A 136 6.79 -1.95 11.34
CA VAL A 136 6.07 -1.91 12.61
C VAL A 136 4.71 -2.56 12.36
N VAL A 137 4.45 -3.68 13.03
CA VAL A 137 3.25 -4.48 12.80
C VAL A 137 2.41 -4.53 14.06
N LEU A 138 1.15 -4.12 13.97
CA LEU A 138 0.19 -4.22 15.06
C LEU A 138 -0.66 -5.48 14.90
N ASP A 139 -0.61 -6.38 15.88
CA ASP A 139 -1.58 -7.47 16.05
C ASP A 139 -2.77 -6.95 16.87
N ASN A 140 -3.83 -6.54 16.17
CA ASN A 140 -5.06 -6.00 16.74
C ASN A 140 -5.79 -7.01 17.66
N LEU A 141 -5.56 -8.32 17.47
CA LEU A 141 -6.18 -9.35 18.30
C LEU A 141 -5.48 -9.48 19.65
N LYS A 142 -4.15 -9.42 19.67
CA LYS A 142 -3.35 -9.57 20.90
C LYS A 142 -3.02 -8.24 21.58
N GLY A 143 -3.17 -7.12 20.89
CA GLY A 143 -2.68 -5.82 21.34
C GLY A 143 -1.15 -5.81 21.43
N THR A 144 -0.48 -6.42 20.45
CA THR A 144 0.98 -6.58 20.41
C THR A 144 1.56 -5.88 19.20
N LEU A 145 2.65 -5.14 19.41
CA LEU A 145 3.44 -4.50 18.36
C LEU A 145 4.71 -5.31 18.12
N PHE A 146 4.99 -5.62 16.87
CA PHE A 146 6.23 -6.24 16.42
C PHE A 146 7.07 -5.20 15.69
N LEU A 147 8.34 -5.07 16.10
CA LEU A 147 9.36 -4.29 15.41
C LEU A 147 10.25 -5.28 14.66
N MET A 148 10.20 -5.23 13.33
CA MET A 148 10.89 -6.18 12.46
C MET A 148 11.79 -5.44 11.48
N THR A 149 13.00 -5.93 11.25
CA THR A 149 13.88 -5.39 10.21
C THR A 149 14.77 -6.46 9.59
N ARG A 150 15.07 -6.36 8.30
CA ARG A 150 16.09 -7.19 7.63
C ARG A 150 17.49 -6.59 7.71
N ASP A 151 17.64 -5.33 8.14
CA ASP A 151 18.94 -4.69 8.29
C ASP A 151 19.48 -4.85 9.73
N PRO A 152 20.52 -5.66 9.96
CA PRO A 152 21.10 -5.86 11.29
C PRO A 152 21.75 -4.59 11.87
N LYS A 153 21.98 -3.54 11.06
CA LYS A 153 22.56 -2.27 11.51
C LYS A 153 21.50 -1.30 12.05
N ARG A 154 20.22 -1.64 11.97
CA ARG A 154 19.10 -0.81 12.46
C ARG A 154 18.78 -0.98 13.95
N GLU A 155 19.75 -1.37 14.79
CA GLU A 155 19.54 -1.41 16.24
C GLU A 155 19.18 -0.03 16.82
N ALA A 156 19.81 1.05 16.33
CA ALA A 156 19.48 2.43 16.73
C ALA A 156 18.06 2.85 16.30
N TRP A 157 17.61 2.42 15.11
CA TRP A 157 16.26 2.70 14.61
C TRP A 157 15.16 2.15 15.54
N VAL A 158 15.39 0.99 16.18
CA VAL A 158 14.44 0.44 17.16
C VAL A 158 14.25 1.40 18.34
N GLN A 159 15.33 2.00 18.83
CA GLN A 159 15.28 2.96 19.93
C GLN A 159 14.52 4.22 19.51
N GLU A 160 14.81 4.76 18.32
CA GLU A 160 14.12 5.93 17.75
C GLU A 160 12.61 5.66 17.58
N VAL A 161 12.25 4.49 17.07
CA VAL A 161 10.85 4.07 16.95
C VAL A 161 10.18 4.03 18.32
N GLU A 162 10.79 3.37 19.31
CA GLU A 162 10.24 3.31 20.67
C GLU A 162 10.06 4.71 21.30
N GLU A 163 11.04 5.60 21.12
CA GLU A 163 10.95 6.99 21.58
C GLU A 163 9.76 7.72 20.93
N ARG A 164 9.59 7.58 19.61
CA ARG A 164 8.47 8.20 18.89
C ARG A 164 7.12 7.59 19.25
N LEU A 165 7.06 6.28 19.51
CA LEU A 165 5.83 5.63 19.98
C LEU A 165 5.37 6.17 21.33
N ASN A 166 6.30 6.56 22.20
CA ASN A 166 5.99 7.14 23.50
C ASN A 166 5.76 8.68 23.45
N SER A 167 5.96 9.31 22.29
CA SER A 167 5.69 10.74 22.12
C SER A 167 4.17 11.02 21.99
N PRO A 168 3.70 12.18 22.47
CA PRO A 168 2.31 12.57 22.30
C PRO A 168 1.97 12.70 20.81
N LEU A 169 0.73 12.36 20.45
CA LEU A 169 0.21 12.67 19.12
C LEU A 169 0.06 14.18 18.98
N GLU A 170 0.59 14.72 17.89
CA GLU A 170 0.23 16.07 17.46
C GLU A 170 -1.21 16.04 16.94
N ASP A 171 -2.02 16.98 17.43
CA ASP A 171 -3.38 17.15 16.94
C ASP A 171 -3.32 17.68 15.51
N VAL A 172 -3.95 16.95 14.60
CA VAL A 172 -4.07 17.36 13.20
C VAL A 172 -5.55 17.62 12.97
N SER A 173 -5.94 18.87 13.23
CA SER A 173 -7.28 19.38 12.93
C SER A 173 -7.57 19.16 11.45
N GLN A 174 -8.73 18.58 11.15
CA GLN A 174 -9.20 18.42 9.78
C GLN A 174 -10.15 19.57 9.45
N ASP A 175 -9.85 20.31 8.38
CA ASP A 175 -10.83 21.24 7.81
C ASP A 175 -11.93 20.45 7.07
N GLU A 176 -13.18 20.66 7.49
CA GLU A 176 -14.37 20.05 6.92
C GLU A 176 -14.86 20.82 5.68
N GLU A 177 -14.03 20.94 4.65
CA GLU A 177 -14.53 21.43 3.35
C GLU A 177 -15.13 20.27 2.55
N VAL A 178 -16.31 20.49 1.95
CA VAL A 178 -16.95 19.48 1.10
C VAL A 178 -16.26 19.50 -0.27
N PRO A 179 -15.64 18.39 -0.72
CA PRO A 179 -14.93 18.37 -2.00
C PRO A 179 -15.89 18.56 -3.18
N GLN A 180 -15.51 19.40 -4.14
CA GLN A 180 -16.26 19.62 -5.37
C GLN A 180 -15.57 18.96 -6.56
N ILE A 181 -16.33 18.21 -7.35
CA ILE A 181 -15.85 17.60 -8.60
C ILE A 181 -15.54 18.71 -9.60
N ALA A 182 -14.27 18.84 -9.99
CA ALA A 182 -13.84 19.82 -10.98
C ALA A 182 -14.03 19.30 -12.41
N SER A 183 -13.80 18.00 -12.64
CA SER A 183 -13.99 17.40 -13.97
C SER A 183 -14.30 15.91 -13.91
N SER A 184 -14.90 15.42 -15.01
CA SER A 184 -15.09 14.00 -15.30
C SER A 184 -14.64 13.69 -16.73
N THR A 185 -14.15 12.47 -16.98
CA THR A 185 -13.87 11.98 -18.34
C THR A 185 -15.13 11.78 -19.19
N PHE A 186 -16.32 11.78 -18.57
CA PHE A 186 -17.60 11.67 -19.24
C PHE A 186 -18.55 12.81 -18.87
N SER A 187 -19.36 13.25 -19.83
CA SER A 187 -20.63 13.90 -19.50
C SER A 187 -21.66 12.86 -19.04
N PRO A 188 -22.69 13.24 -18.27
CA PRO A 188 -23.76 12.31 -17.89
C PRO A 188 -24.42 11.61 -19.08
N GLU A 189 -24.66 12.35 -20.17
CA GLU A 189 -25.24 11.82 -21.40
C GLU A 189 -24.27 10.89 -22.13
N GLY A 190 -22.98 11.25 -22.15
CA GLY A 190 -21.91 10.44 -22.74
C GLY A 190 -21.74 9.10 -22.02
N TYR A 191 -21.76 9.10 -20.68
CA TYR A 191 -21.67 7.86 -19.91
C TYR A 191 -22.88 6.95 -20.18
N LYS A 192 -24.10 7.52 -20.21
CA LYS A 192 -25.32 6.75 -20.57
C LYS A 192 -25.24 6.18 -21.99
N ALA A 193 -24.60 6.89 -22.93
CA ALA A 193 -24.38 6.39 -24.28
C ALA A 193 -23.41 5.22 -24.31
N ALA A 194 -22.28 5.31 -23.60
CA ALA A 194 -21.32 4.21 -23.46
C ALA A 194 -21.98 2.96 -22.83
N VAL A 195 -22.83 3.13 -21.82
CA VAL A 195 -23.60 2.01 -21.23
C VAL A 195 -24.54 1.37 -22.25
N ARG A 196 -25.24 2.15 -23.08
CA ARG A 196 -26.10 1.60 -24.13
C ARG A 196 -25.31 0.79 -25.16
N GLN A 197 -24.15 1.30 -25.57
CA GLN A 197 -23.25 0.61 -26.48
C GLN A 197 -22.74 -0.72 -25.88
N ALA A 198 -22.37 -0.73 -24.59
CA ALA A 198 -21.98 -1.96 -23.91
C ALA A 198 -23.12 -3.01 -23.89
N VAL A 199 -24.37 -2.58 -23.73
CA VAL A 199 -25.55 -3.46 -23.81
C VAL A 199 -25.75 -4.01 -25.23
N GLU A 200 -25.47 -3.23 -26.26
CA GLU A 200 -25.52 -3.69 -27.65
C GLU A 200 -24.48 -4.78 -27.90
N TYR A 201 -23.22 -4.58 -27.48
CA TYR A 201 -22.19 -5.62 -27.55
C TYR A 201 -22.58 -6.92 -26.81
N ILE A 202 -23.28 -6.81 -25.68
CA ILE A 202 -23.80 -7.99 -24.96
C ILE A 202 -24.88 -8.71 -25.77
N ARG A 203 -25.80 -7.97 -26.40
CA ARG A 203 -26.89 -8.54 -27.20
C ARG A 203 -26.39 -9.21 -28.46
N ASP A 204 -25.37 -8.63 -29.08
CA ASP A 204 -24.74 -9.17 -30.30
C ASP A 204 -23.85 -10.38 -30.00
N GLY A 205 -23.59 -10.66 -28.72
CA GLY A 205 -22.86 -11.83 -28.26
C GLY A 205 -21.34 -11.64 -28.19
N ASP A 206 -20.85 -10.41 -28.33
CA ASP A 206 -19.41 -10.10 -28.29
C ASP A 206 -18.82 -10.29 -26.88
N VAL A 207 -19.60 -9.95 -25.84
CA VAL A 207 -19.19 -10.01 -24.44
C VAL A 207 -20.37 -10.40 -23.54
N ILE A 208 -20.08 -11.00 -22.39
CA ILE A 208 -21.12 -11.32 -21.39
C ILE A 208 -21.34 -10.12 -20.45
N GLN A 209 -20.27 -9.40 -20.12
CA GLN A 209 -20.28 -8.25 -19.22
C GLN A 209 -19.12 -7.32 -19.55
N VAL A 210 -19.33 -6.00 -19.37
CA VAL A 210 -18.29 -4.97 -19.42
C VAL A 210 -18.37 -4.10 -18.18
N VAL A 211 -17.23 -3.75 -17.59
CA VAL A 211 -17.13 -2.82 -16.46
C VAL A 211 -16.66 -1.47 -16.98
N LEU A 212 -17.59 -0.54 -17.15
CA LEU A 212 -17.27 0.84 -17.53
C LEU A 212 -16.86 1.66 -16.30
N ALA A 213 -15.88 2.53 -16.50
CA ALA A 213 -15.39 3.44 -15.47
C ALA A 213 -15.27 4.87 -16.01
N GLN A 214 -15.22 5.84 -15.10
CA GLN A 214 -14.91 7.23 -15.38
C GLN A 214 -13.96 7.76 -14.33
N ILE A 215 -13.11 8.72 -14.70
CA ILE A 215 -12.23 9.41 -13.75
C ILE A 215 -12.92 10.70 -13.33
N LEU A 216 -13.03 10.91 -12.02
CA LEU A 216 -13.47 12.14 -11.41
C LEU A 216 -12.27 12.84 -10.78
N THR A 217 -12.07 14.12 -11.10
CA THR A 217 -10.94 14.91 -10.58
C THR A 217 -11.44 15.96 -9.62
N ILE A 218 -10.85 15.98 -8.43
CA ILE A 218 -11.11 16.94 -7.35
C ILE A 218 -9.76 17.56 -6.95
N PRO A 219 -9.50 18.84 -7.26
CA PRO A 219 -8.30 19.53 -6.80
C PRO A 219 -8.27 19.56 -5.27
N SER A 220 -7.14 19.20 -4.68
CA SER A 220 -6.98 19.18 -3.24
C SER A 220 -5.54 19.50 -2.86
N SER A 221 -5.37 20.35 -1.86
CA SER A 221 -4.10 20.61 -1.17
C SER A 221 -3.97 19.82 0.13
N ARG A 222 -4.95 18.96 0.46
CA ARG A 222 -4.98 18.21 1.72
C ARG A 222 -3.88 17.15 1.75
N ASP A 223 -3.39 16.90 2.96
CA ASP A 223 -2.51 15.77 3.23
C ASP A 223 -3.21 14.45 2.83
N PRO A 224 -2.59 13.60 2.00
CA PRO A 224 -3.20 12.33 1.55
C PRO A 224 -3.62 11.42 2.71
N PHE A 225 -2.92 11.47 3.84
CA PHE A 225 -3.28 10.67 5.00
C PHE A 225 -4.54 11.21 5.72
N ALA A 226 -4.84 12.52 5.62
CA ALA A 226 -6.12 13.05 6.07
C ALA A 226 -7.29 12.50 5.23
N LEU A 227 -7.11 12.39 3.91
CA LEU A 227 -8.10 11.75 3.02
C LEU A 227 -8.27 10.27 3.37
N TYR A 228 -7.17 9.54 3.59
CA TYR A 228 -7.21 8.15 4.06
C TYR A 228 -8.03 8.01 5.35
N ARG A 229 -7.77 8.86 6.36
CA ARG A 229 -8.51 8.86 7.62
C ARG A 229 -10.01 9.08 7.41
N ALA A 230 -10.41 9.98 6.51
CA ALA A 230 -11.81 10.24 6.20
C ALA A 230 -12.49 9.04 5.52
N LEU A 231 -11.81 8.35 4.60
CA LEU A 231 -12.32 7.15 3.91
C LEU A 231 -12.36 5.90 4.79
N ARG A 232 -11.57 5.89 5.86
CA ARG A 232 -11.48 4.78 6.81
C ARG A 232 -12.74 4.64 7.69
N HIS A 233 -13.53 5.70 7.82
CA HIS A 233 -14.73 5.79 8.66
C HIS A 233 -16.01 5.68 7.83
#